data_AF-L1IN56-F1
#
_entry.id   AF-L1IN56-F1
#
_cell.length_a   1.000
_cell.length_b   1.000
_cell.length_c   1.000
_cell.angle_alpha   90.00
_cell.angle_beta   90.00
_cell.angle_gamma   90.00
#
_symmetry.space_group_name_H-M   'P 1'
#
loop_
_entity.id
_entity.type
_entity.pdbx_description
1 polymer ?
#
loop_
_entity_poly.entity_id
_entity_poly.type
_entity_poly.pdbx_seq_one_letter_code
_entity_poly.pdbx_strand_id
1 'polypeptide(L)'
;MSLYLASWNVAGWLSTAAKIQQHHGSVESWMRQHKFDILCLQEVKTSDRALAENPHAHAAELVDYETFWAPCRKRTKTGARSSFSGVATFCKKGLCSHADRNVLDKGGELDEEGRCIMTVCRNMAIFNVYVPNNGVWNVQLSLKIKFLAALRTSMRRMRSLGLDVILCGDLNLVYRACDQYPMSRNVDLEACLRAGEDGNEEEEEEGVREMVQQVKDNLGKIEDALKTKVAEEVEIFIPATQRKERRWRFFIVVDGERKVKLGKPISKEESLGYPTSYTLQAGGVKEEETGEFIICHPPMHMRLAELSELMEKVAAVCWSEEQLHKLANSKYVKSRSAPIVKQWIRSVLDDDEMVDSFVEFHSKARCRFTCWDQYTNERYRNEGARIDYILVDKKLFSSSARRGIELHSPSHMDPYSAEAAAWACTEGGRWVAAPFEGGGIQDGPEETYTCQFRAPSSGILYTPPQYSDHIGVSVIL
;
A
#
# COMPACT_ATOMS: atom_id res chain seq x y z
N MET A 1 17.38 -20.26 18.46
CA MET A 1 16.15 -20.50 17.69
C MET A 1 15.80 -19.23 16.94
N SER A 2 15.61 -19.32 15.63
CA SER A 2 15.11 -18.23 14.80
C SER A 2 13.68 -17.84 15.21
N LEU A 3 13.32 -16.57 15.05
CA LEU A 3 12.01 -16.00 15.29
C LEU A 3 11.39 -15.60 13.94
N TYR A 4 10.19 -16.09 13.66
CA TYR A 4 9.47 -15.78 12.44
C TYR A 4 8.33 -14.79 12.71
N LEU A 5 8.48 -13.56 12.21
CA LEU A 5 7.49 -12.49 12.33
C LEU A 5 6.80 -12.27 10.99
N ALA A 6 5.47 -12.22 11.00
CA ALA A 6 4.66 -11.80 9.88
C ALA A 6 3.77 -10.60 10.24
N SER A 7 3.49 -9.74 9.27
CA SER A 7 2.54 -8.64 9.39
C SER A 7 1.57 -8.66 8.22
N TRP A 8 0.28 -8.46 8.46
CA TRP A 8 -0.76 -8.58 7.44
C TRP A 8 -1.98 -7.72 7.77
N ASN A 9 -2.32 -6.78 6.89
CA ASN A 9 -3.63 -6.15 6.88
C ASN A 9 -4.66 -7.17 6.38
N VAL A 10 -5.66 -7.48 7.21
CA VAL A 10 -6.67 -8.51 6.90
C VAL A 10 -7.97 -7.94 6.39
N ALA A 11 -8.09 -6.61 6.32
CA ALA A 11 -9.28 -5.89 5.89
C ALA A 11 -10.61 -6.32 6.56
N GLY A 12 -10.53 -7.00 7.71
CA GLY A 12 -11.67 -7.55 8.46
C GLY A 12 -11.37 -8.95 8.99
N TRP A 13 -10.92 -9.04 10.24
CA TRP A 13 -10.39 -10.29 10.78
C TRP A 13 -11.41 -11.44 10.85
N LEU A 14 -12.67 -11.17 11.23
CA LEU A 14 -13.66 -12.23 11.41
C LEU A 14 -13.91 -13.05 10.14
N SER A 15 -14.03 -12.40 8.99
CA SER A 15 -14.20 -13.10 7.70
C SER A 15 -12.97 -13.91 7.32
N THR A 16 -11.78 -13.35 7.56
CA THR A 16 -10.51 -13.99 7.26
C THR A 16 -10.27 -15.20 8.16
N ALA A 17 -10.53 -15.06 9.46
CA ALA A 17 -10.42 -16.12 10.45
C ALA A 17 -11.38 -17.28 10.15
N ALA A 18 -12.63 -17.00 9.77
CA ALA A 18 -13.60 -18.02 9.38
C ALA A 18 -13.11 -18.84 8.18
N LYS A 19 -12.55 -18.19 7.15
CA LYS A 19 -11.97 -18.88 5.99
C LYS A 19 -10.73 -19.68 6.36
N ILE A 20 -9.87 -19.14 7.22
CA ILE A 20 -8.71 -19.89 7.74
C ILE A 20 -9.18 -21.15 8.49
N GLN A 21 -10.20 -21.03 9.35
CA GLN A 21 -10.78 -22.18 10.06
C GLN A 21 -11.36 -23.21 9.10
N GLN A 22 -12.06 -22.78 8.05
CA GLN A 22 -12.61 -23.65 7.02
C GLN A 22 -11.54 -24.51 6.32
N HIS A 23 -10.41 -23.92 5.93
CA HIS A 23 -9.39 -24.60 5.12
C HIS A 23 -8.24 -25.22 5.93
N HIS A 24 -8.02 -24.77 7.17
CA HIS A 24 -6.91 -25.23 8.02
C HIS A 24 -7.36 -25.84 9.36
N GLY A 25 -8.67 -25.95 9.58
CA GLY A 25 -9.30 -26.46 10.80
C GLY A 25 -9.35 -25.45 11.94
N SER A 26 -8.27 -24.70 12.17
CA SER A 26 -8.25 -23.59 13.13
C SER A 26 -7.19 -22.56 12.78
N VAL A 27 -7.34 -21.33 13.30
CA VAL A 27 -6.30 -20.28 13.18
C VAL A 27 -4.99 -20.75 13.82
N GLU A 28 -5.06 -21.46 14.95
CA GLU A 28 -3.86 -21.98 15.62
C GLU A 28 -3.15 -23.05 14.78
N SER A 29 -3.91 -23.98 14.19
CA SER A 29 -3.39 -25.00 13.27
C SER A 29 -2.70 -24.34 12.07
N TRP A 30 -3.34 -23.33 11.49
CA TRP A 30 -2.78 -22.51 10.43
C TRP A 30 -1.47 -21.85 10.88
N MET A 31 -1.44 -21.13 12.00
CA MET A 31 -0.21 -20.50 12.51
C MET A 31 0.92 -21.52 12.76
N ARG A 32 0.61 -22.71 13.30
CA ARG A 32 1.59 -23.80 13.49
C ARG A 32 2.16 -24.31 12.17
N GLN A 33 1.31 -24.53 11.16
CA GLN A 33 1.75 -24.94 9.82
C GLN A 33 2.73 -23.92 9.22
N HIS A 34 2.46 -22.63 9.43
CA HIS A 34 3.26 -21.52 8.91
C HIS A 34 4.46 -21.19 9.79
N LYS A 35 4.53 -21.79 11.00
CA LYS A 35 5.57 -21.60 11.99
C LYS A 35 5.71 -20.16 12.47
N PHE A 36 4.64 -19.35 12.42
CA PHE A 36 4.69 -17.98 12.91
C PHE A 36 5.02 -17.98 14.41
N ASP A 37 6.04 -17.23 14.82
CA ASP A 37 6.28 -16.93 16.22
C ASP A 37 5.50 -15.68 16.65
N ILE A 38 5.37 -14.73 15.72
CA ILE A 38 4.64 -13.47 15.89
C ILE A 38 3.85 -13.19 14.61
N LEU A 39 2.57 -12.84 14.75
CA LEU A 39 1.70 -12.40 13.67
C LEU A 39 1.04 -11.07 14.06
N CYS A 40 1.33 -10.02 13.30
CA CYS A 40 0.78 -8.69 13.45
C CYS A 40 -0.34 -8.48 12.44
N LEU A 41 -1.55 -8.21 12.91
CA LEU A 41 -2.73 -8.00 12.09
C LEU A 41 -3.18 -6.54 12.12
N GLN A 42 -3.54 -6.00 10.96
CA GLN A 42 -4.13 -4.68 10.80
C GLN A 42 -5.55 -4.76 10.24
N GLU A 43 -6.34 -3.71 10.46
CA GLU A 43 -7.77 -3.65 10.11
C GLU A 43 -8.57 -4.85 10.63
N VAL A 44 -8.37 -5.21 11.90
CA VAL A 44 -9.14 -6.31 12.49
C VAL A 44 -10.64 -6.02 12.57
N LYS A 45 -11.04 -4.73 12.53
CA LYS A 45 -12.44 -4.26 12.46
C LYS A 45 -13.34 -4.86 13.53
N THR A 46 -12.82 -4.94 14.76
CA THR A 46 -13.54 -5.45 15.94
C THR A 46 -13.64 -4.39 17.04
N SER A 47 -14.23 -4.75 18.18
CA SER A 47 -14.39 -3.91 19.37
C SER A 47 -14.11 -4.73 20.63
N ASP A 48 -13.75 -4.07 21.74
CA ASP A 48 -13.56 -4.74 23.03
C ASP A 48 -14.82 -5.55 23.43
N ARG A 49 -16.01 -5.03 23.14
CA ARG A 49 -17.29 -5.73 23.39
C ARG A 49 -17.41 -7.02 22.57
N ALA A 50 -17.13 -6.96 21.26
CA ALA A 50 -17.23 -8.12 20.39
C ALA A 50 -16.20 -9.20 20.74
N LEU A 51 -15.00 -8.81 21.18
CA LEU A 51 -13.98 -9.71 21.70
C LEU A 51 -14.45 -10.41 22.97
N ALA A 52 -15.08 -9.69 23.90
CA ALA A 52 -15.62 -10.26 25.14
C ALA A 52 -16.84 -11.18 24.90
N GLU A 53 -17.71 -10.81 23.96
CA GLU A 53 -18.94 -11.58 23.66
C GLU A 53 -18.64 -12.86 22.84
N ASN A 54 -17.61 -12.86 21.98
CA ASN A 54 -17.28 -14.01 21.15
C ASN A 54 -15.76 -14.14 20.89
N PRO A 55 -14.96 -14.49 21.91
CA PRO A 55 -13.50 -14.60 21.79
C PRO A 55 -13.08 -15.72 20.83
N HIS A 56 -13.85 -16.81 20.76
CA HIS A 56 -13.57 -17.96 19.90
C HIS A 56 -13.63 -17.58 18.40
N ALA A 57 -14.67 -16.85 17.96
CA ALA A 57 -14.77 -16.43 16.56
C ALA A 57 -13.61 -15.52 16.13
N HIS A 58 -13.04 -14.75 17.06
CA HIS A 58 -11.88 -13.89 16.82
C HIS A 58 -10.54 -14.62 16.98
N ALA A 59 -10.53 -15.90 17.35
CA ALA A 59 -9.30 -16.60 17.73
C ALA A 59 -8.50 -15.82 18.79
N ALA A 60 -9.19 -15.14 19.72
CA ALA A 60 -8.56 -14.33 20.76
C ALA A 60 -7.96 -15.20 21.88
N GLU A 61 -8.50 -16.39 22.10
CA GLU A 61 -8.01 -17.35 23.10
C GLU A 61 -7.48 -18.59 22.38
N LEU A 62 -6.16 -18.75 22.38
CA LEU A 62 -5.45 -19.86 21.75
C LEU A 62 -4.63 -20.62 22.81
N VAL A 63 -4.33 -21.89 22.55
CA VAL A 63 -3.58 -22.74 23.49
C VAL A 63 -2.09 -22.37 23.47
N ASP A 64 -1.53 -22.24 22.27
CA ASP A 64 -0.09 -22.05 22.02
C ASP A 64 0.31 -20.57 21.86
N TYR A 65 -0.67 -19.66 21.75
CA TYR A 65 -0.44 -18.24 21.48
C TYR A 65 -1.19 -17.34 22.47
N GLU A 66 -0.55 -16.21 22.79
CA GLU A 66 -1.14 -15.07 23.47
C GLU A 66 -1.53 -14.03 22.42
N THR A 67 -2.66 -13.35 22.62
CA THR A 67 -3.14 -12.32 21.70
C THR A 67 -3.29 -10.97 22.40
N PHE A 68 -2.92 -9.91 21.71
CA PHE A 68 -2.94 -8.55 22.23
C PHE A 68 -3.69 -7.66 21.25
N TRP A 69 -4.70 -6.93 21.72
CA TRP A 69 -5.64 -6.21 20.85
C TRP A 69 -5.66 -4.71 21.16
N ALA A 70 -5.70 -3.91 20.11
CA ALA A 70 -6.01 -2.49 20.17
C ALA A 70 -7.19 -2.19 19.21
N PRO A 71 -8.44 -2.51 19.59
CA PRO A 71 -9.61 -2.12 18.81
C PRO A 71 -9.79 -0.60 18.82
N CYS A 72 -10.48 -0.06 17.82
CA CYS A 72 -10.87 1.35 17.86
C CYS A 72 -11.88 1.61 18.98
N ARG A 73 -11.61 2.65 19.78
CA ARG A 73 -12.43 3.13 20.90
C ARG A 73 -13.13 4.46 20.58
N LYS A 74 -12.71 5.19 19.53
CA LYS A 74 -13.42 6.42 19.10
C LYS A 74 -14.86 6.12 18.71
N ARG A 75 -15.79 6.89 19.27
CA ARG A 75 -17.22 6.87 18.89
C ARG A 75 -17.45 7.82 17.72
N THR A 76 -18.21 7.39 16.72
CA THR A 76 -18.64 8.29 15.64
C THR A 76 -19.68 9.29 16.19
N LYS A 77 -19.79 10.48 15.57
CA LYS A 77 -20.75 11.54 15.96
C LYS A 77 -22.22 11.07 15.98
N THR A 78 -22.56 10.00 15.28
CA THR A 78 -23.91 9.43 15.20
C THR A 78 -24.16 8.28 16.20
N GLY A 79 -23.18 7.94 17.05
CA GLY A 79 -23.29 6.84 18.00
C GLY A 79 -23.26 5.44 17.38
N ALA A 80 -23.11 5.34 16.05
CA ALA A 80 -22.87 4.08 15.33
C ALA A 80 -21.42 3.60 15.51
N ARG A 81 -21.22 2.28 15.36
CA ARG A 81 -20.01 1.49 15.69
C ARG A 81 -18.65 2.17 15.44
N SER A 82 -17.69 1.82 16.30
CA SER A 82 -16.26 2.16 16.23
C SER A 82 -15.70 1.98 14.81
N SER A 83 -14.76 2.86 14.41
CA SER A 83 -14.25 2.94 13.05
C SER A 83 -13.68 1.62 12.50
N PHE A 84 -13.57 1.55 11.17
CA PHE A 84 -13.01 0.46 10.36
C PHE A 84 -11.53 0.10 10.62
N SER A 85 -10.94 0.48 11.77
CA SER A 85 -9.53 0.27 12.12
C SER A 85 -9.37 -0.89 13.13
N GLY A 86 -8.31 -0.85 13.94
CA GLY A 86 -7.97 -1.87 14.92
C GLY A 86 -6.75 -2.68 14.48
N VAL A 87 -5.87 -3.00 15.44
CA VAL A 87 -4.73 -3.91 15.25
C VAL A 87 -4.72 -5.01 16.31
N ALA A 88 -4.10 -6.14 15.99
CA ALA A 88 -3.87 -7.23 16.94
C ALA A 88 -2.52 -7.90 16.72
N THR A 89 -1.85 -8.31 17.79
CA THR A 89 -0.60 -9.07 17.70
C THR A 89 -0.76 -10.41 18.40
N PHE A 90 -0.45 -11.48 17.69
CA PHE A 90 -0.50 -12.85 18.19
C PHE A 90 0.95 -13.30 18.37
N CYS A 91 1.33 -13.73 19.58
CA CYS A 91 2.68 -14.17 19.90
C CYS A 91 2.64 -15.59 20.47
N LYS A 92 3.62 -16.43 20.16
CA LYS A 92 3.77 -17.70 20.89
C LYS A 92 3.84 -17.44 22.39
N LYS A 93 3.17 -18.29 23.16
CA LYS A 93 3.04 -18.13 24.61
C LYS A 93 4.40 -18.02 25.29
N GLY A 94 4.56 -17.03 26.15
CA GLY A 94 5.80 -16.75 26.89
C GLY A 94 6.87 -15.99 26.09
N LEU A 95 6.61 -15.63 24.82
CA LEU A 95 7.53 -14.81 24.02
C LEU A 95 7.40 -13.32 24.34
N CYS A 96 6.17 -12.87 24.61
CA CYS A 96 5.85 -11.48 24.90
C CYS A 96 5.90 -11.22 26.40
N SER A 97 6.71 -10.26 26.84
CA SER A 97 6.79 -9.87 28.25
C SER A 97 5.95 -8.64 28.59
N HIS A 98 5.58 -7.84 27.58
CA HIS A 98 4.79 -6.63 27.76
C HIS A 98 4.04 -6.26 26.48
N ALA A 99 2.83 -5.74 26.61
CA ALA A 99 2.05 -5.18 25.51
C ALA A 99 1.42 -3.86 25.93
N ASP A 100 1.46 -2.85 25.05
CA ASP A 100 0.92 -1.52 25.28
C ASP A 100 0.14 -1.03 24.06
N ARG A 101 -1.17 -0.85 24.23
CA ARG A 101 -2.08 -0.26 23.24
C ARG A 101 -2.25 1.26 23.39
N ASN A 102 -1.56 1.86 24.35
CA ASN A 102 -1.57 3.29 24.68
C ASN A 102 -0.17 3.90 24.52
N VAL A 103 0.59 3.40 23.55
CA VAL A 103 2.02 3.68 23.41
C VAL A 103 2.29 5.06 22.79
N LEU A 104 1.37 5.60 22.00
CA LEU A 104 1.60 6.81 21.18
C LEU A 104 1.40 8.10 21.98
N ASP A 105 0.28 8.21 22.69
CA ASP A 105 -0.13 9.43 23.38
C ASP A 105 -0.75 9.15 24.76
N LYS A 106 -0.41 8.01 25.36
CA LYS A 106 -0.80 7.59 26.70
C LYS A 106 -2.32 7.43 26.85
N GLY A 107 -2.96 6.91 25.80
CA GLY A 107 -4.41 6.67 25.76
C GLY A 107 -5.21 7.89 25.34
N GLY A 108 -4.58 8.85 24.64
CA GLY A 108 -5.24 9.98 24.03
C GLY A 108 -5.92 9.62 22.71
N GLU A 109 -6.22 10.65 21.91
CA GLU A 109 -6.99 10.47 20.67
C GLU A 109 -6.31 9.57 19.64
N LEU A 110 -4.97 9.54 19.56
CA LEU A 110 -4.26 8.68 18.61
C LEU A 110 -4.36 7.21 19.02
N ASP A 111 -4.17 6.91 20.30
CA ASP A 111 -4.32 5.55 20.84
C ASP A 111 -5.78 5.07 20.84
N GLU A 112 -6.75 5.96 20.94
CA GLU A 112 -8.17 5.61 20.83
C GLU A 112 -8.58 5.16 19.42
N GLU A 113 -7.82 5.46 18.37
CA GLU A 113 -8.11 4.95 17.02
C GLU A 113 -7.75 3.46 16.84
N GLY A 114 -7.03 2.87 17.81
CA GLY A 114 -6.64 1.45 17.77
C GLY A 114 -5.71 1.14 16.59
N ARG A 115 -4.85 2.10 16.23
CA ARG A 115 -3.97 2.02 15.05
C ARG A 115 -2.55 1.57 15.38
N CYS A 116 -2.23 1.36 16.66
CA CYS A 116 -0.93 0.91 17.09
C CYS A 116 -1.07 0.02 18.33
N ILE A 117 -0.34 -1.08 18.34
CA ILE A 117 -0.04 -1.82 19.56
C ILE A 117 1.44 -2.16 19.55
N MET A 118 2.11 -1.89 20.67
CA MET A 118 3.50 -2.28 20.86
C MET A 118 3.54 -3.55 21.70
N THR A 119 4.30 -4.55 21.27
CA THR A 119 4.66 -5.71 22.11
C THR A 119 6.17 -5.76 22.32
N VAL A 120 6.60 -6.14 23.51
CA VAL A 120 8.01 -6.40 23.83
C VAL A 120 8.22 -7.90 23.81
N CYS A 121 8.95 -8.39 22.81
CA CYS A 121 9.27 -9.79 22.63
C CYS A 121 10.79 -9.98 22.72
N ARG A 122 11.27 -10.70 23.73
CA ARG A 122 12.69 -10.74 24.09
C ARG A 122 13.23 -9.33 24.37
N ASN A 123 14.25 -8.86 23.64
CA ASN A 123 14.80 -7.51 23.75
C ASN A 123 14.33 -6.57 22.62
N MET A 124 13.18 -6.87 21.99
CA MET A 124 12.69 -6.14 20.82
C MET A 124 11.32 -5.52 21.12
N ALA A 125 11.18 -4.22 20.86
CA ALA A 125 9.91 -3.53 20.81
C ALA A 125 9.34 -3.60 19.38
N ILE A 126 8.22 -4.29 19.22
CA ILE A 126 7.55 -4.50 17.95
C ILE A 126 6.32 -3.60 17.91
N PHE A 127 6.34 -2.63 17.01
CA PHE A 127 5.22 -1.74 16.73
C PHE A 127 4.41 -2.30 15.58
N ASN A 128 3.22 -2.84 15.89
CA ASN A 128 2.22 -3.23 14.90
C ASN A 128 1.32 -2.02 14.61
N VAL A 129 1.37 -1.50 13.37
CA VAL A 129 0.70 -0.24 13.02
C VAL A 129 -0.23 -0.35 11.82
N TYR A 130 -1.31 0.44 11.88
CA TYR A 130 -2.19 0.78 10.75
C TYR A 130 -2.26 2.30 10.62
N VAL A 131 -1.30 2.88 9.91
CA VAL A 131 -1.20 4.34 9.75
C VAL A 131 -2.45 4.87 9.05
N PRO A 132 -3.02 6.01 9.47
CA PRO A 132 -4.19 6.61 8.80
C PRO A 132 -4.02 6.71 7.29
N ASN A 133 -5.03 6.34 6.49
CA ASN A 133 -5.04 6.72 5.07
C ASN A 133 -5.28 8.24 4.97
N ASN A 134 -4.76 8.90 3.93
CA ASN A 134 -4.99 10.32 3.67
C ASN A 134 -6.48 10.66 3.48
N GLY A 135 -7.32 9.67 3.17
CA GLY A 135 -8.73 9.86 2.90
C GLY A 135 -8.98 10.53 1.55
N VAL A 136 -10.26 10.76 1.24
CA VAL A 136 -10.63 11.53 0.04
C VAL A 136 -10.14 12.97 0.26
N TRP A 137 -9.58 13.60 -0.78
CA TRP A 137 -9.10 14.98 -0.72
C TRP A 137 -7.95 15.24 0.27
N ASN A 138 -7.28 14.18 0.74
CA ASN A 138 -6.22 14.26 1.74
C ASN A 138 -6.64 14.87 3.09
N VAL A 139 -7.93 14.88 3.42
CA VAL A 139 -8.46 15.49 4.67
C VAL A 139 -7.86 14.89 5.94
N GLN A 140 -7.31 13.67 5.88
CA GLN A 140 -6.68 13.01 7.02
C GLN A 140 -5.15 13.15 7.03
N LEU A 141 -4.54 13.95 6.14
CA LEU A 141 -3.08 14.09 6.11
C LEU A 141 -2.53 14.68 7.41
N SER A 142 -3.21 15.67 8.00
CA SER A 142 -2.81 16.25 9.29
C SER A 142 -2.80 15.20 10.41
N LEU A 143 -3.82 14.35 10.46
CA LEU A 143 -3.89 13.22 11.38
C LEU A 143 -2.75 12.23 11.13
N LYS A 144 -2.46 11.87 9.88
CA LYS A 144 -1.32 11.01 9.51
C LYS A 144 0.00 11.61 10.02
N ILE A 145 0.24 12.90 9.82
CA ILE A 145 1.49 13.55 10.26
C ILE A 145 1.62 13.49 11.79
N LYS A 146 0.56 13.83 12.53
CA LYS A 146 0.53 13.72 14.00
C LYS A 146 0.80 12.28 14.47
N PHE A 147 0.16 11.31 13.82
CA PHE A 147 0.37 9.88 14.10
C PHE A 147 1.81 9.44 13.86
N LEU A 148 2.39 9.78 12.71
CA LEU A 148 3.77 9.43 12.34
C LEU A 148 4.80 10.07 13.30
N ALA A 149 4.56 11.29 13.75
CA ALA A 149 5.41 11.96 14.75
C ALA A 149 5.36 11.27 16.12
N ALA A 150 4.15 10.92 16.60
CA ALA A 150 3.97 10.19 17.86
C ALA A 150 4.59 8.78 17.81
N LEU A 151 4.42 8.10 16.67
CA LEU A 151 5.02 6.79 16.42
C LEU A 151 6.55 6.84 16.49
N ARG A 152 7.19 7.77 15.76
CA ARG A 152 8.65 7.92 15.77
C ARG A 152 9.17 8.28 17.17
N THR A 153 8.47 9.14 17.90
CA THR A 153 8.80 9.47 19.29
C THR A 153 8.76 8.25 20.19
N SER A 154 7.73 7.40 20.03
CA SER A 154 7.57 6.16 20.79
C SER A 154 8.66 5.14 20.49
N MET A 155 9.02 4.96 19.20
CA MET A 155 10.14 4.10 18.79
C MET A 155 11.46 4.57 19.42
N ARG A 156 11.76 5.87 19.37
CA ARG A 156 12.97 6.44 19.98
C ARG A 156 13.00 6.25 21.50
N ARG A 157 11.86 6.38 22.17
CA ARG A 157 11.73 6.09 23.60
C ARG A 157 12.09 4.62 23.89
N MET A 158 11.62 3.66 23.09
CA MET A 158 11.97 2.25 23.28
C MET A 158 13.47 2.00 23.08
N ARG A 159 14.09 2.63 22.07
CA ARG A 159 15.55 2.58 21.90
C ARG A 159 16.30 3.15 23.09
N SER A 160 15.83 4.25 23.68
CA SER A 160 16.46 4.81 24.90
C SER A 160 16.35 3.91 26.13
N LEU A 161 15.43 2.93 26.11
CA LEU A 161 15.31 1.89 27.14
C LEU A 161 16.16 0.65 26.82
N GLY A 162 16.95 0.67 25.75
CA GLY A 162 17.84 -0.43 25.36
C GLY A 162 17.18 -1.53 24.53
N LEU A 163 15.95 -1.31 24.05
CA LEU A 163 15.25 -2.25 23.18
C LEU A 163 15.59 -1.97 21.71
N ASP A 164 15.81 -3.04 20.94
CA ASP A 164 15.83 -2.94 19.47
C ASP A 164 14.39 -2.73 18.97
N VAL A 165 14.21 -1.95 17.91
CA VAL A 165 12.88 -1.63 17.37
C VAL A 165 12.61 -2.36 16.06
N ILE A 166 11.40 -2.90 15.96
CA ILE A 166 10.78 -3.38 14.72
C ILE A 166 9.49 -2.60 14.52
N LEU A 167 9.31 -1.99 13.35
CA LEU A 167 8.07 -1.37 12.92
C LEU A 167 7.47 -2.22 11.81
N CYS A 168 6.26 -2.74 12.00
CA CYS A 168 5.60 -3.55 11.00
C CYS A 168 4.12 -3.19 10.83
N GLY A 169 3.62 -3.31 9.61
CA GLY A 169 2.22 -3.10 9.28
C GLY A 169 2.00 -2.25 8.06
N ASP A 170 0.76 -1.82 7.89
CA ASP A 170 0.30 -0.98 6.79
C ASP A 170 0.62 0.49 7.12
N LEU A 171 1.60 1.04 6.41
CA LEU A 171 2.03 2.42 6.56
C LEU A 171 1.18 3.41 5.73
N ASN A 172 0.24 2.92 4.92
CA ASN A 172 -0.58 3.72 4.01
C ASN A 172 0.26 4.73 3.19
N LEU A 173 1.46 4.32 2.78
CA LEU A 173 2.41 5.13 2.02
C LEU A 173 3.21 4.25 1.07
N VAL A 174 3.58 4.83 -0.08
CA VAL A 174 4.46 4.23 -1.06
C VAL A 174 5.78 4.99 -1.00
N TYR A 175 6.85 4.35 -0.54
CA TYR A 175 8.13 5.05 -0.41
C TYR A 175 8.83 5.24 -1.76
N ARG A 176 9.17 4.14 -2.44
CA ARG A 176 9.92 4.18 -3.70
C ARG A 176 8.97 4.16 -4.89
N ALA A 177 9.38 4.71 -6.02
CA ALA A 177 8.57 4.65 -7.23
C ALA A 177 8.27 3.18 -7.64
N CYS A 178 9.25 2.28 -7.48
CA CYS A 178 9.10 0.86 -7.76
C CYS A 178 8.15 0.10 -6.82
N ASP A 179 7.77 0.70 -5.68
CA ASP A 179 6.76 0.16 -4.76
C ASP A 179 5.32 0.38 -5.28
N GLN A 180 5.15 0.85 -6.50
CA GLN A 180 3.86 1.08 -7.15
C GLN A 180 3.87 0.64 -8.61
N TYR A 181 2.72 0.19 -9.11
CA TYR A 181 2.50 -0.12 -10.52
C TYR A 181 2.97 1.02 -11.44
N PRO A 182 3.80 0.74 -12.48
CA PRO A 182 4.40 1.74 -13.37
C PRO A 182 3.49 2.88 -13.80
N MET A 183 2.30 2.55 -14.33
CA MET A 183 1.39 3.56 -14.89
C MET A 183 0.74 4.46 -13.84
N SER A 184 0.79 4.06 -12.57
CA SER A 184 0.26 4.85 -11.46
C SER A 184 1.31 5.73 -10.78
N ARG A 185 2.59 5.63 -11.17
CA ARG A 185 3.67 6.47 -10.63
C ARG A 185 3.58 7.89 -11.15
N ASN A 186 4.15 8.86 -10.43
CA ASN A 186 4.11 10.26 -10.82
C ASN A 186 5.37 10.66 -11.59
N VAL A 187 5.21 11.26 -12.76
CA VAL A 187 6.29 11.88 -13.55
C VAL A 187 6.48 13.31 -13.06
N ASP A 188 7.72 13.68 -12.74
CA ASP A 188 8.17 15.03 -12.41
C ASP A 188 8.50 15.77 -13.72
N LEU A 189 7.52 16.51 -14.24
CA LEU A 189 7.63 17.21 -15.52
C LEU A 189 8.61 18.37 -15.44
N GLU A 190 8.81 18.95 -14.25
CA GLU A 190 9.79 20.01 -14.04
C GLU A 190 11.21 19.46 -14.16
N ALA A 191 11.46 18.27 -13.61
CA ALA A 191 12.72 17.55 -13.84
C ALA A 191 12.91 17.18 -15.32
N CYS A 192 11.84 16.80 -16.03
CA CYS A 192 11.92 16.56 -17.47
C CYS A 192 12.36 17.83 -18.21
N LEU A 193 11.79 19.00 -17.91
CA LEU A 193 12.16 20.27 -18.54
C LEU A 193 13.64 20.63 -18.35
N ARG A 194 14.17 20.45 -17.13
CA ARG A 194 15.58 20.71 -16.79
C ARG A 194 16.57 19.68 -17.32
N ALA A 195 16.11 18.56 -17.90
CA ALA A 195 17.01 17.51 -18.35
C ALA A 195 18.08 18.05 -19.32
N GLY A 196 19.35 17.78 -19.07
CA GLY A 196 20.47 18.28 -19.89
C GLY A 196 20.97 19.70 -19.54
N GLU A 197 20.34 20.41 -18.61
CA GLU A 197 20.85 21.72 -18.12
C GLU A 197 21.97 21.56 -17.08
N ASP A 198 21.93 20.50 -16.28
CA ASP A 198 22.79 20.33 -15.10
C ASP A 198 24.21 19.82 -15.41
N GLY A 199 24.57 19.62 -16.69
CA GLY A 199 25.88 19.09 -17.12
C GLY A 199 26.21 17.67 -16.64
N ASN A 200 25.33 17.07 -15.83
CA ASN A 200 25.44 15.72 -15.29
C ASN A 200 24.68 14.77 -16.22
N GLU A 201 25.28 14.54 -17.40
CA GLU A 201 24.88 13.47 -18.29
C GLU A 201 25.28 12.13 -17.66
N GLU A 202 24.59 11.70 -16.60
CA GLU A 202 24.43 10.26 -16.40
C GLU A 202 23.94 9.69 -17.73
N GLU A 203 24.51 8.57 -18.20
CA GLU A 203 24.08 7.85 -19.42
C GLU A 203 22.60 7.49 -19.31
N GLU A 204 21.76 8.46 -19.66
CA GLU A 204 20.34 8.32 -19.75
C GLU A 204 20.08 7.39 -20.93
N GLU A 205 19.38 6.29 -20.67
CA GLU A 205 19.03 5.33 -21.71
C GLU A 205 18.38 6.07 -22.88
N GLU A 206 18.85 5.84 -24.10
CA GLU A 206 18.48 6.59 -25.30
C GLU A 206 16.96 6.75 -25.46
N GLY A 207 16.21 5.68 -25.16
CA GLY A 207 14.74 5.70 -25.19
C GLY A 207 14.08 6.60 -24.14
N VAL A 208 14.68 6.76 -22.95
CA VAL A 208 14.17 7.71 -21.94
C VAL A 208 14.44 9.14 -22.37
N ARG A 209 15.64 9.42 -22.91
CA ARG A 209 16.03 10.74 -23.40
C ARG A 209 15.07 11.22 -24.50
N GLU A 210 14.75 10.35 -25.46
CA GLU A 210 13.78 10.66 -26.51
C GLU A 210 12.40 11.02 -25.95
N MET A 211 11.87 10.21 -25.02
CA MET A 211 10.58 10.48 -24.40
C MET A 211 10.57 11.80 -23.61
N VAL A 212 11.65 12.09 -22.87
CA VAL A 212 11.80 13.35 -22.13
C VAL A 212 11.82 14.54 -23.10
N GLN A 213 12.52 14.43 -24.23
CA GLN A 213 12.50 15.47 -25.27
C GLN A 213 11.08 15.66 -25.84
N GLN A 214 10.37 14.58 -26.14
CA GLN A 214 8.98 14.65 -26.61
C GLN A 214 8.06 15.32 -25.58
N VAL A 215 8.27 15.09 -24.28
CA VAL A 215 7.54 15.80 -23.22
C VAL A 215 7.84 17.30 -23.28
N LYS A 216 9.13 17.69 -23.36
CA LYS A 216 9.53 19.11 -23.45
C LYS A 216 8.87 19.82 -24.62
N ASP A 217 8.91 19.19 -25.80
CA ASP A 217 8.41 19.78 -27.05
C ASP A 217 6.90 19.98 -27.05
N ASN A 218 6.17 19.22 -26.21
CA ASN A 218 4.71 19.19 -26.22
C ASN A 218 4.04 19.67 -24.94
N LEU A 219 4.79 19.92 -23.85
CA LEU A 219 4.21 20.29 -22.56
C LEU A 219 3.38 21.58 -22.64
N GLY A 220 3.82 22.59 -23.39
CA GLY A 220 3.06 23.83 -23.57
C GLY A 220 1.68 23.60 -24.21
N LYS A 221 1.58 22.71 -25.21
CA LYS A 221 0.28 22.33 -25.81
C LYS A 221 -0.61 21.61 -24.81
N ILE A 222 -0.02 20.74 -23.99
CA ILE A 222 -0.73 20.01 -22.94
C ILE A 222 -1.26 20.99 -21.88
N GLU A 223 -0.44 21.94 -21.44
CA GLU A 223 -0.83 23.00 -20.51
C GLU A 223 -2.02 23.81 -21.03
N ASP A 224 -1.95 24.25 -22.29
CA ASP A 224 -3.02 25.01 -22.93
C ASP A 224 -4.32 24.21 -23.03
N ALA A 225 -4.24 22.93 -23.40
CA ALA A 225 -5.41 22.06 -23.44
C ALA A 225 -6.01 21.85 -22.04
N LEU A 226 -5.17 21.64 -21.00
CA LEU A 226 -5.63 21.44 -19.63
C LEU A 226 -6.31 22.67 -19.01
N LYS A 227 -6.01 23.89 -19.48
CA LYS A 227 -6.74 25.11 -19.06
C LYS A 227 -8.24 25.07 -19.41
N THR A 228 -8.61 24.28 -20.42
CA THR A 228 -9.99 24.09 -20.87
C THR A 228 -10.69 22.90 -20.21
N LYS A 229 -10.03 22.24 -19.23
CA LYS A 229 -10.54 21.01 -18.60
C LYS A 229 -11.87 21.26 -17.90
N VAL A 230 -12.89 20.50 -18.29
CA VAL A 230 -14.22 20.48 -17.67
C VAL A 230 -14.65 19.06 -17.33
N ALA A 231 -15.45 18.92 -16.27
CA ALA A 231 -16.11 17.67 -15.92
C ALA A 231 -17.54 17.71 -16.46
N GLU A 232 -17.94 16.67 -17.20
CA GLU A 232 -19.29 16.56 -17.74
C GLU A 232 -19.86 15.16 -17.52
N GLU A 233 -21.17 15.10 -17.35
CA GLU A 233 -21.91 13.85 -17.28
C GLU A 233 -22.09 13.26 -18.69
N VAL A 234 -21.78 11.98 -18.82
CA VAL A 234 -21.90 11.19 -20.04
C VAL A 234 -22.78 9.97 -19.79
N GLU A 235 -23.59 9.63 -20.77
CA GLU A 235 -24.32 8.36 -20.76
C GLU A 235 -23.40 7.26 -21.30
N ILE A 236 -23.19 6.21 -20.51
CA ILE A 236 -22.43 5.04 -20.93
C ILE A 236 -23.32 3.80 -20.92
N PHE A 237 -23.10 2.93 -21.90
CA PHE A 237 -23.70 1.61 -21.90
C PHE A 237 -22.83 0.66 -21.09
N ILE A 238 -23.43 -0.04 -20.14
CA ILE A 238 -22.78 -1.07 -19.32
C ILE A 238 -23.15 -2.43 -19.90
N PRO A 239 -22.23 -3.14 -20.60
CA PRO A 239 -22.55 -4.42 -21.22
C PRO A 239 -23.01 -5.47 -20.20
N ALA A 240 -22.42 -5.48 -19.00
CA ALA A 240 -22.73 -6.42 -17.92
C ALA A 240 -24.19 -6.33 -17.45
N THR A 241 -24.77 -5.12 -17.35
CA THR A 241 -26.14 -4.93 -16.87
C THR A 241 -27.14 -4.69 -18.01
N GLN A 242 -26.65 -4.58 -19.25
CA GLN A 242 -27.42 -4.16 -20.43
C GLN A 242 -28.18 -2.83 -20.21
N ARG A 243 -27.67 -1.97 -19.33
CA ARG A 243 -28.30 -0.69 -18.95
C ARG A 243 -27.41 0.49 -19.33
N LYS A 244 -28.07 1.63 -19.52
CA LYS A 244 -27.41 2.93 -19.62
C LYS A 244 -27.28 3.51 -18.22
N GLU A 245 -26.08 3.99 -17.92
CA GLU A 245 -25.79 4.69 -16.67
C GLU A 245 -25.18 6.05 -16.98
N ARG A 246 -25.53 7.03 -16.15
CA ARG A 246 -24.89 8.34 -16.20
C ARG A 246 -23.63 8.29 -15.34
N ARG A 247 -22.52 8.69 -15.92
CA ARG A 247 -21.20 8.72 -15.28
C ARG A 247 -20.53 10.05 -15.62
N TRP A 248 -19.53 10.42 -14.85
CA TRP A 248 -18.79 11.66 -15.03
C TRP A 248 -17.47 11.42 -15.76
N ARG A 249 -17.06 12.35 -16.61
CA ARG A 249 -15.79 12.26 -17.36
C ARG A 249 -15.18 13.65 -17.58
N PHE A 250 -13.86 13.69 -17.69
CA PHE A 250 -13.15 14.92 -18.07
C PHE A 250 -13.13 15.13 -19.58
N PHE A 251 -13.24 16.38 -19.98
CA PHE A 251 -13.06 16.84 -21.34
C PHE A 251 -12.07 18.01 -21.39
N ILE A 252 -11.30 18.08 -22.46
CA ILE A 252 -10.44 19.21 -22.83
C ILE A 252 -10.72 19.61 -24.27
N VAL A 253 -10.35 20.81 -24.66
CA VAL A 253 -10.33 21.30 -26.03
C VAL A 253 -8.88 21.34 -26.50
N VAL A 254 -8.61 20.69 -27.63
CA VAL A 254 -7.30 20.66 -28.28
C VAL A 254 -7.37 21.46 -29.57
N ASP A 255 -6.33 22.25 -29.84
CA ASP A 255 -6.21 23.12 -31.02
C ASP A 255 -7.38 24.12 -31.17
N GLY A 256 -8.04 24.47 -30.05
CA GLY A 256 -9.17 25.42 -30.02
C GLY A 256 -10.51 24.87 -30.52
N GLU A 257 -10.54 23.69 -31.12
CA GLU A 257 -11.74 23.18 -31.80
C GLU A 257 -12.15 21.77 -31.34
N ARG A 258 -11.17 20.90 -31.06
CA ARG A 258 -11.43 19.46 -30.87
C ARG A 258 -11.69 19.13 -29.41
N LYS A 259 -12.94 18.82 -29.07
CA LYS A 259 -13.31 18.31 -27.74
C LYS A 259 -12.86 16.86 -27.56
N VAL A 260 -12.00 16.61 -26.58
CA VAL A 260 -11.36 15.32 -26.31
C VAL A 260 -11.74 14.83 -24.92
N LYS A 261 -12.14 13.57 -24.81
CA LYS A 261 -12.44 12.88 -23.54
C LYS A 261 -11.16 12.35 -22.88
N LEU A 262 -11.04 12.48 -21.56
CA LEU A 262 -9.93 11.98 -20.75
C LEU A 262 -10.40 10.96 -19.70
N GLY A 263 -9.52 10.04 -19.32
CA GLY A 263 -9.73 9.08 -18.23
C GLY A 263 -10.87 8.10 -18.47
N LYS A 264 -11.18 7.29 -17.44
CA LYS A 264 -12.34 6.39 -17.42
C LYS A 264 -13.57 7.13 -16.86
N PRO A 265 -14.80 6.77 -17.28
CA PRO A 265 -16.03 7.31 -16.69
C PRO A 265 -16.15 6.90 -15.20
N ILE A 266 -16.55 7.83 -14.32
CA ILE A 266 -16.62 7.64 -12.87
C ILE A 266 -18.06 7.80 -12.37
N SER A 267 -18.46 7.08 -11.32
CA SER A 267 -19.85 7.09 -10.81
C SER A 267 -20.29 8.38 -10.15
N LYS A 268 -19.38 9.13 -9.52
CA LYS A 268 -19.70 10.36 -8.78
C LYS A 268 -18.81 11.50 -9.25
N GLU A 269 -19.37 12.70 -9.41
CA GLU A 269 -18.63 13.91 -9.74
C GLU A 269 -17.56 14.22 -8.68
N GLU A 270 -17.91 14.08 -7.41
CA GLU A 270 -17.00 14.25 -6.27
C GLU A 270 -15.75 13.36 -6.37
N SER A 271 -15.86 12.22 -7.07
CA SER A 271 -14.73 11.30 -7.32
C SER A 271 -13.86 11.74 -8.51
N LEU A 272 -14.37 12.55 -9.44
CA LEU A 272 -13.52 13.30 -10.38
C LEU A 272 -12.71 14.36 -9.65
N GLY A 273 -13.28 14.88 -8.56
CA GLY A 273 -12.72 15.98 -7.83
C GLY A 273 -11.31 15.75 -7.28
N TYR A 274 -10.82 14.52 -7.11
CA TYR A 274 -9.47 14.28 -6.56
C TYR A 274 -8.45 15.21 -7.26
N PRO A 275 -7.91 16.22 -6.54
CA PRO A 275 -7.40 17.46 -7.13
C PRO A 275 -6.05 17.27 -7.83
N THR A 276 -5.71 16.03 -8.12
CA THR A 276 -4.45 15.56 -8.69
C THR A 276 -4.65 14.95 -10.09
N SER A 277 -5.88 14.70 -10.54
CA SER A 277 -6.12 14.08 -11.86
C SER A 277 -6.09 15.10 -12.98
N TYR A 278 -5.22 14.88 -13.98
CA TYR A 278 -5.02 15.78 -15.13
C TYR A 278 -4.84 17.24 -14.70
N THR A 279 -3.95 17.49 -13.75
CA THR A 279 -3.63 18.83 -13.26
C THR A 279 -2.12 18.98 -13.09
N LEU A 280 -1.63 20.19 -13.30
CA LEU A 280 -0.23 20.57 -13.12
C LEU A 280 -0.06 21.48 -11.89
N GLN A 281 -1.16 21.83 -11.24
CA GLN A 281 -1.14 22.64 -10.03
C GLN A 281 -0.82 21.78 -8.80
N ALA A 282 -0.21 22.41 -7.80
CA ALA A 282 -0.01 21.78 -6.51
C ALA A 282 -1.38 21.51 -5.85
N GLY A 283 -1.49 20.35 -5.21
CA GLY A 283 -2.62 19.99 -4.35
C GLY A 283 -2.15 19.86 -2.90
N GLY A 284 -2.97 20.29 -1.96
CA GLY A 284 -2.61 20.27 -0.55
C GLY A 284 -3.80 20.45 0.37
N VAL A 285 -3.53 20.41 1.67
CA VAL A 285 -4.52 20.69 2.70
C VAL A 285 -4.00 21.78 3.62
N LYS A 286 -4.90 22.63 4.10
CA LYS A 286 -4.58 23.59 5.15
C LYS A 286 -4.71 22.89 6.50
N GLU A 287 -3.65 22.93 7.29
CA GLU A 287 -3.65 22.37 8.64
C GLU A 287 -4.51 23.26 9.56
N GLU A 288 -5.34 22.63 10.40
CA GLU A 288 -6.39 23.34 11.14
C GLU A 288 -5.84 24.21 12.28
N GLU A 289 -4.76 23.77 12.95
CA GLU A 289 -4.22 24.45 14.14
C GLU A 289 -3.25 25.60 13.79
N THR A 290 -2.36 25.37 12.83
CA THR A 290 -1.28 26.27 12.41
C THR A 290 -1.69 27.13 11.22
N GLY A 291 -2.67 26.69 10.44
CA GLY A 291 -3.06 27.33 9.19
C GLY A 291 -2.05 27.15 8.04
N GLU A 292 -1.00 26.34 8.23
CA GLU A 292 0.01 26.06 7.20
C GLU A 292 -0.58 25.23 6.05
N PHE A 293 -0.17 25.52 4.82
CA PHE A 293 -0.58 24.74 3.66
C PHE A 293 0.40 23.59 3.42
N ILE A 294 -0.06 22.37 3.63
CA ILE A 294 0.74 21.15 3.48
C ILE A 294 0.55 20.61 2.07
N ILE A 295 1.64 20.53 1.31
CA ILE A 295 1.64 19.97 -0.04
C ILE A 295 1.44 18.45 0.02
N CYS A 296 0.36 17.98 -0.58
CA CYS A 296 0.06 16.55 -0.79
C CYS A 296 0.58 16.07 -2.14
N HIS A 297 0.39 16.91 -3.17
CA HIS A 297 0.73 16.65 -4.56
C HIS A 297 1.54 17.86 -5.06
N PRO A 298 2.82 17.69 -5.40
CA PRO A 298 3.63 18.78 -5.94
C PRO A 298 3.06 19.30 -7.27
N PRO A 299 3.31 20.58 -7.63
CA PRO A 299 3.00 21.07 -8.96
C PRO A 299 3.86 20.35 -10.00
N MET A 300 3.48 20.42 -11.28
CA MET A 300 4.22 19.81 -12.40
C MET A 300 4.48 18.31 -12.22
N HIS A 301 3.60 17.63 -11.48
CA HIS A 301 3.62 16.19 -11.31
C HIS A 301 2.30 15.59 -11.79
N MET A 302 2.35 14.49 -12.52
CA MET A 302 1.13 13.76 -12.91
C MET A 302 1.37 12.27 -13.07
N ARG A 303 0.32 11.45 -13.07
CA ARG A 303 0.50 10.00 -13.23
C ARG A 303 0.99 9.68 -14.64
N LEU A 304 1.87 8.70 -14.77
CA LEU A 304 2.38 8.26 -16.07
C LEU A 304 1.25 7.87 -17.04
N ALA A 305 0.19 7.23 -16.56
CA ALA A 305 -1.01 6.94 -17.36
C ALA A 305 -1.68 8.20 -17.93
N GLU A 306 -1.77 9.26 -17.13
CA GLU A 306 -2.40 10.51 -17.54
C GLU A 306 -1.50 11.24 -18.54
N LEU A 307 -0.19 11.27 -18.29
CA LEU A 307 0.78 11.84 -19.23
C LEU A 307 0.73 11.11 -20.56
N SER A 308 0.78 9.77 -20.55
CA SER A 308 0.70 8.96 -21.77
C SER A 308 -0.57 9.24 -22.56
N GLU A 309 -1.73 9.35 -21.89
CA GLU A 309 -3.00 9.66 -22.55
C GLU A 309 -3.02 11.09 -23.13
N LEU A 310 -2.40 12.07 -22.45
CA LEU A 310 -2.28 13.44 -22.97
C LEU A 310 -1.32 13.52 -24.14
N MET A 311 -0.17 12.82 -24.09
CA MET A 311 0.76 12.73 -25.20
C MET A 311 0.09 12.14 -26.44
N GLU A 312 -0.70 11.08 -26.28
CA GLU A 312 -1.44 10.48 -27.39
C GLU A 312 -2.49 11.46 -27.95
N LYS A 313 -3.35 12.01 -27.09
CA LYS A 313 -4.56 12.73 -27.55
C LYS A 313 -4.33 14.19 -27.92
N VAL A 314 -3.33 14.82 -27.31
CA VAL A 314 -2.97 16.24 -27.51
C VAL A 314 -1.78 16.36 -28.44
N ALA A 315 -0.71 15.59 -28.20
CA ALA A 315 0.53 15.69 -28.96
C ALA A 315 0.63 14.72 -30.15
N ALA A 316 -0.31 13.78 -30.30
CA ALA A 316 -0.25 12.70 -31.29
C ALA A 316 1.04 11.85 -31.19
N VAL A 317 1.54 11.69 -29.97
CA VAL A 317 2.71 10.86 -29.65
C VAL A 317 2.26 9.64 -28.86
N CYS A 318 2.48 8.45 -29.43
CA CYS A 318 2.16 7.18 -28.77
C CYS A 318 3.44 6.50 -28.31
N TRP A 319 3.51 6.13 -27.03
CA TRP A 319 4.61 5.37 -26.46
C TRP A 319 4.30 3.88 -26.38
N SER A 320 5.29 3.05 -26.68
CA SER A 320 5.18 1.60 -26.49
C SER A 320 5.18 1.22 -25.01
N GLU A 321 4.73 0.01 -24.68
CA GLU A 321 4.80 -0.51 -23.30
C GLU A 321 6.24 -0.55 -22.78
N GLU A 322 7.21 -0.87 -23.65
CA GLU A 322 8.63 -0.87 -23.30
C GLU A 322 9.12 0.54 -22.94
N GLN A 323 8.77 1.54 -23.74
CA GLN A 323 9.08 2.94 -23.48
C GLN A 323 8.48 3.41 -22.15
N LEU A 324 7.19 3.14 -21.93
CA LEU A 324 6.51 3.45 -20.68
C LEU A 324 7.19 2.80 -19.48
N HIS A 325 7.60 1.53 -19.60
CA HIS A 325 8.31 0.83 -18.55
C HIS A 325 9.69 1.45 -18.27
N LYS A 326 10.44 1.85 -19.30
CA LYS A 326 11.74 2.55 -19.13
C LYS A 326 11.56 3.88 -18.42
N LEU A 327 10.64 4.72 -18.88
CA LEU A 327 10.33 6.01 -18.24
C LEU A 327 9.88 5.82 -16.79
N ALA A 328 9.00 4.84 -16.52
CA ALA A 328 8.51 4.53 -15.17
C ALA A 328 9.63 4.20 -14.16
N ASN A 329 10.76 3.68 -14.62
CA ASN A 329 11.91 3.31 -13.78
C ASN A 329 13.06 4.33 -13.86
N SER A 330 12.85 5.47 -14.52
CA SER A 330 13.84 6.54 -14.64
C SER A 330 13.84 7.47 -13.43
N LYS A 331 14.85 8.36 -13.38
CA LYS A 331 14.99 9.39 -12.34
C LYS A 331 13.86 10.43 -12.30
N TYR A 332 13.13 10.62 -13.40
CA TYR A 332 12.01 11.57 -13.50
C TYR A 332 10.74 11.06 -12.84
N VAL A 333 10.69 9.80 -12.43
CA VAL A 333 9.49 9.21 -11.84
C VAL A 333 9.65 9.07 -10.34
N LYS A 334 8.64 9.56 -9.61
CA LYS A 334 8.58 9.58 -8.15
C LYS A 334 7.38 8.77 -7.65
N SER A 335 7.44 8.35 -6.39
CA SER A 335 6.27 7.73 -5.76
C SER A 335 5.15 8.75 -5.53
N ARG A 336 3.91 8.25 -5.50
CA ARG A 336 2.68 9.05 -5.32
C ARG A 336 2.52 9.69 -3.93
N SER A 337 3.29 9.26 -2.93
CA SER A 337 3.09 9.74 -1.56
C SER A 337 3.51 11.19 -1.38
N ALA A 338 2.79 11.89 -0.50
CA ALA A 338 3.04 13.29 -0.16
C ALA A 338 4.51 13.51 0.28
N PRO A 339 5.16 14.61 -0.14
CA PRO A 339 6.55 14.90 0.20
C PRO A 339 6.89 14.74 1.69
N ILE A 340 6.05 15.28 2.58
CA ILE A 340 6.26 15.22 4.04
C ILE A 340 6.22 13.78 4.58
N VAL A 341 5.37 12.92 4.01
CA VAL A 341 5.30 11.50 4.39
C VAL A 341 6.53 10.74 3.90
N LYS A 342 7.01 11.05 2.69
CA LYS A 342 8.26 10.48 2.16
C LYS A 342 9.48 10.92 2.97
N GLN A 343 9.50 12.17 3.42
CA GLN A 343 10.54 12.68 4.30
C GLN A 343 10.54 11.94 5.64
N TRP A 344 9.37 11.67 6.22
CA TRP A 344 9.28 10.90 7.45
C TRP A 344 9.89 9.50 7.31
N ILE A 345 9.50 8.71 6.31
CA ILE A 345 10.06 7.36 6.18
C ILE A 345 11.56 7.40 5.83
N ARG A 346 12.00 8.37 5.01
CA ARG A 346 13.43 8.57 4.76
C ARG A 346 14.19 8.82 6.07
N SER A 347 13.68 9.69 6.93
CA SER A 347 14.30 9.98 8.24
C SER A 347 14.32 8.77 9.19
N VAL A 348 13.35 7.87 9.08
CA VAL A 348 13.33 6.60 9.83
C VAL A 348 14.40 5.64 9.31
N LEU A 349 14.61 5.58 8.00
CA LEU A 349 15.65 4.73 7.41
C LEU A 349 17.05 5.28 7.65
N ASP A 350 17.24 6.58 7.38
CA ASP A 350 18.54 7.23 7.37
C ASP A 350 18.99 7.65 8.78
N ASP A 351 18.17 8.45 9.49
CA ASP A 351 18.58 9.01 10.80
C ASP A 351 18.39 8.02 11.95
N ASP A 352 17.31 7.24 11.93
CA ASP A 352 17.02 6.26 12.98
C ASP A 352 17.66 4.88 12.68
N GLU A 353 18.46 4.79 11.60
CA GLU A 353 19.20 3.61 11.15
C GLU A 353 18.33 2.33 11.07
N MET A 354 17.16 2.44 10.47
CA MET A 354 16.32 1.27 10.17
C MET A 354 16.51 0.80 8.72
N VAL A 355 16.28 -0.48 8.48
CA VAL A 355 16.27 -1.07 7.13
C VAL A 355 14.90 -1.64 6.80
N ASP A 356 14.49 -1.49 5.55
CA ASP A 356 13.32 -2.20 5.01
C ASP A 356 13.73 -3.65 4.71
N SER A 357 13.26 -4.59 5.51
CA SER A 357 13.70 -5.99 5.45
C SER A 357 13.43 -6.63 4.09
N PHE A 358 12.37 -6.19 3.39
CA PHE A 358 12.08 -6.68 2.05
C PHE A 358 13.19 -6.26 1.07
N VAL A 359 13.62 -5.01 1.13
CA VAL A 359 14.62 -4.45 0.21
C VAL A 359 15.98 -5.08 0.41
N GLU A 360 16.38 -5.29 1.66
CA GLU A 360 17.65 -5.92 2.01
C GLU A 360 17.77 -7.33 1.42
N PHE A 361 16.71 -8.13 1.46
CA PHE A 361 16.72 -9.48 0.90
C PHE A 361 16.41 -9.54 -0.59
N HIS A 362 15.56 -8.64 -1.09
CA HIS A 362 14.90 -8.72 -2.40
C HIS A 362 15.06 -7.46 -3.24
N SER A 363 16.21 -6.79 -3.15
CA SER A 363 16.49 -5.53 -3.87
C SER A 363 16.30 -5.60 -5.39
N LYS A 364 16.43 -6.79 -5.99
CA LYS A 364 16.24 -7.03 -7.43
C LYS A 364 14.80 -7.39 -7.82
N ALA A 365 13.93 -7.66 -6.85
CA ALA A 365 12.58 -8.12 -7.13
C ALA A 365 11.71 -7.00 -7.71
N ARG A 366 10.97 -7.30 -8.77
CA ARG A 366 10.17 -6.33 -9.54
C ARG A 366 8.67 -6.51 -9.31
N CYS A 367 7.90 -5.41 -9.32
CA CYS A 367 6.43 -5.45 -9.22
C CYS A 367 5.91 -6.27 -8.02
N ARG A 368 6.55 -6.09 -6.86
CA ARG A 368 6.23 -6.77 -5.60
C ARG A 368 5.35 -5.86 -4.76
N PHE A 369 4.05 -6.06 -4.88
CA PHE A 369 3.03 -5.24 -4.21
C PHE A 369 2.38 -6.03 -3.08
N THR A 370 1.74 -5.31 -2.16
CA THR A 370 1.07 -5.91 -0.99
C THR A 370 -0.42 -5.59 -0.94
N CYS A 371 -0.92 -4.63 -1.73
CA CYS A 371 -2.31 -4.17 -1.76
C CYS A 371 -2.76 -3.88 -3.20
N TRP A 372 -4.01 -4.23 -3.53
CA TRP A 372 -4.65 -4.00 -4.83
C TRP A 372 -6.10 -3.58 -4.67
N ASP A 373 -6.63 -2.81 -5.62
CA ASP A 373 -8.08 -2.57 -5.67
C ASP A 373 -8.82 -3.85 -6.08
N GLN A 374 -9.59 -4.38 -5.14
CA GLN A 374 -10.36 -5.61 -5.33
C GLN A 374 -11.60 -5.40 -6.21
N TYR A 375 -12.20 -4.21 -6.23
CA TYR A 375 -13.37 -3.91 -7.05
C TYR A 375 -13.03 -3.84 -8.55
N THR A 376 -11.81 -3.44 -8.88
CA THR A 376 -11.31 -3.38 -10.27
C THR A 376 -10.48 -4.60 -10.66
N ASN A 377 -10.42 -5.63 -9.79
CA ASN A 377 -9.65 -6.86 -9.97
C ASN A 377 -8.18 -6.60 -10.31
N GLU A 378 -7.57 -5.56 -9.75
CA GLU A 378 -6.20 -5.13 -10.07
C GLU A 378 -5.14 -6.17 -9.71
N ARG A 379 -5.42 -7.01 -8.70
CA ARG A 379 -4.55 -8.12 -8.31
C ARG A 379 -4.26 -9.11 -9.44
N TYR A 380 -5.23 -9.34 -10.33
CA TYR A 380 -5.11 -10.29 -11.45
C TYR A 380 -4.26 -9.75 -12.61
N ARG A 381 -4.04 -8.43 -12.64
CA ARG A 381 -3.08 -7.77 -13.54
C ARG A 381 -1.80 -7.36 -12.81
N ASN A 382 -1.69 -7.68 -11.52
CA ASN A 382 -0.66 -7.21 -10.60
C ASN A 382 -0.47 -5.67 -10.63
N GLU A 383 -1.57 -4.92 -10.73
CA GLU A 383 -1.57 -3.45 -10.73
C GLU A 383 -1.70 -2.92 -9.31
N GLY A 384 -0.66 -3.08 -8.47
CA GLY A 384 -0.75 -2.82 -7.04
C GLY A 384 0.14 -1.72 -6.49
N ALA A 385 0.18 -1.65 -5.16
CA ALA A 385 1.19 -0.92 -4.40
C ALA A 385 1.71 -1.73 -3.21
N ARG A 386 2.97 -1.52 -2.84
CA ARG A 386 3.55 -2.02 -1.60
C ARG A 386 3.42 -0.94 -0.53
N ILE A 387 2.52 -1.20 0.41
CA ILE A 387 2.23 -0.29 1.53
C ILE A 387 2.39 -0.96 2.90
N ASP A 388 2.61 -2.27 2.91
CA ASP A 388 2.91 -3.06 4.10
C ASP A 388 4.43 -3.25 4.21
N TYR A 389 4.99 -2.92 5.37
CA TYR A 389 6.43 -2.90 5.60
C TYR A 389 6.79 -3.66 6.86
N ILE A 390 8.03 -4.15 6.91
CA ILE A 390 8.74 -4.49 8.14
C ILE A 390 10.05 -3.72 8.11
N LEU A 391 10.13 -2.68 8.93
CA LEU A 391 11.36 -1.93 9.17
C LEU A 391 12.00 -2.45 10.44
N VAL A 392 13.30 -2.73 10.39
CA VAL A 392 14.05 -3.31 11.52
C VAL A 392 15.25 -2.42 11.80
N ASP A 393 15.58 -2.18 13.06
CA ASP A 393 16.86 -1.54 13.41
C ASP A 393 18.02 -2.27 12.71
N LYS A 394 18.87 -1.52 11.99
CA LYS A 394 19.91 -2.07 11.13
C LYS A 394 20.85 -3.02 11.86
N LYS A 395 21.17 -2.72 13.13
CA LYS A 395 22.01 -3.57 13.98
C LYS A 395 21.37 -4.93 14.23
N LEU A 396 20.10 -4.95 14.65
CA LEU A 396 19.33 -6.19 14.86
C LEU A 396 19.20 -6.98 13.57
N PHE A 397 18.89 -6.30 12.45
CA PHE A 397 18.80 -6.95 11.15
C PHE A 397 20.13 -7.63 10.77
N SER A 398 21.25 -6.91 10.88
CA SER A 398 22.57 -7.41 10.48
C SER A 398 23.02 -8.62 11.31
N SER A 399 22.69 -8.68 12.60
CA SER A 399 23.09 -9.80 13.48
C SER A 399 22.19 -11.03 13.32
N SER A 400 20.89 -10.80 13.13
CA SER A 400 19.88 -11.81 13.43
C SER A 400 19.07 -12.20 12.19
N ALA A 401 18.85 -11.28 11.25
CA ALA A 401 18.00 -11.55 10.10
C ALA A 401 18.56 -12.67 9.22
N ARG A 402 17.64 -13.51 8.73
CA ARG A 402 17.94 -14.64 7.84
C ARG A 402 17.05 -14.57 6.63
N ARG A 403 17.64 -14.86 5.48
CA ARG A 403 16.92 -15.02 4.23
C ARG A 403 16.14 -16.35 4.29
N GLY A 404 14.83 -16.26 4.06
CA GLY A 404 13.96 -17.43 3.93
C GLY A 404 13.96 -18.00 2.52
N ILE A 405 12.94 -18.79 2.21
CA ILE A 405 12.75 -19.32 0.85
C ILE A 405 12.33 -18.20 -0.11
N GLU A 406 12.75 -18.31 -1.37
CA GLU A 406 12.35 -17.42 -2.46
C GLU A 406 10.86 -17.50 -2.78
N LEU A 407 10.40 -16.59 -3.63
CA LEU A 407 9.05 -16.61 -4.19
C LEU A 407 8.75 -17.99 -4.81
N HIS A 408 7.58 -18.55 -4.48
CA HIS A 408 7.08 -19.73 -5.15
C HIS A 408 6.65 -19.37 -6.58
N SER A 409 7.37 -19.89 -7.57
CA SER A 409 7.06 -19.75 -9.00
C SER A 409 7.48 -21.01 -9.77
N PRO A 410 6.98 -21.21 -11.00
CA PRO A 410 7.48 -22.25 -11.89
C PRO A 410 9.00 -22.15 -12.10
N SER A 411 9.67 -23.29 -12.25
CA SER A 411 11.14 -23.37 -12.35
C SER A 411 11.75 -22.63 -13.53
N HIS A 412 10.97 -22.35 -14.58
CA HIS A 412 11.40 -21.59 -15.76
C HIS A 412 11.24 -20.08 -15.61
N MET A 413 10.63 -19.59 -14.53
CA MET A 413 10.48 -18.17 -14.24
C MET A 413 11.57 -17.71 -13.27
N ASP A 414 12.17 -16.57 -13.56
CA ASP A 414 13.06 -15.90 -12.59
C ASP A 414 12.22 -15.46 -11.37
N PRO A 415 12.51 -15.96 -10.15
CA PRO A 415 11.73 -15.64 -8.95
C PRO A 415 11.82 -14.16 -8.53
N TYR A 416 12.61 -13.32 -9.21
CA TYR A 416 12.65 -11.87 -9.02
C TYR A 416 11.88 -11.08 -10.08
N SER A 417 11.38 -11.75 -11.13
CA SER A 417 10.75 -11.11 -12.27
C SER A 417 9.34 -10.59 -11.95
N ALA A 418 8.82 -9.71 -12.80
CA ALA A 418 7.45 -9.21 -12.69
C ALA A 418 6.42 -10.29 -13.01
N GLU A 419 6.76 -11.18 -13.95
CA GLU A 419 5.96 -12.35 -14.36
C GLU A 419 5.80 -13.33 -13.20
N ALA A 420 6.88 -13.61 -12.45
CA ALA A 420 6.79 -14.46 -11.25
C ALA A 420 5.89 -13.84 -10.17
N ALA A 421 5.94 -12.52 -9.96
CA ALA A 421 5.01 -11.84 -9.06
C ALA A 421 3.55 -11.96 -9.53
N ALA A 422 3.29 -11.69 -10.81
CA ALA A 422 1.95 -11.78 -11.38
C ALA A 422 1.39 -13.21 -11.31
N TRP A 423 2.25 -14.21 -11.53
CA TRP A 423 1.90 -15.61 -11.35
C TRP A 423 1.51 -15.89 -9.89
N ALA A 424 2.31 -15.44 -8.92
CA ALA A 424 2.04 -15.65 -7.50
C ALA A 424 0.79 -14.94 -6.99
N CYS A 425 0.42 -13.78 -7.57
CA CYS A 425 -0.81 -13.06 -7.20
C CYS A 425 -2.08 -13.93 -7.34
N THR A 426 -2.09 -14.85 -8.30
CA THR A 426 -3.25 -15.67 -8.68
C THR A 426 -2.97 -17.16 -8.67
N GLU A 427 -1.79 -17.56 -8.18
CA GLU A 427 -1.31 -18.94 -8.17
C GLU A 427 -1.43 -19.59 -9.57
N GLY A 428 -0.94 -18.87 -10.59
CA GLY A 428 -1.02 -19.29 -11.99
C GLY A 428 -2.44 -19.29 -12.57
N GLY A 429 -3.30 -18.37 -12.11
CA GLY A 429 -4.69 -18.26 -12.56
C GLY A 429 -5.64 -19.28 -11.94
N ARG A 430 -5.21 -20.02 -10.91
CA ARG A 430 -6.08 -20.96 -10.18
C ARG A 430 -7.11 -20.24 -9.32
N TRP A 431 -6.82 -19.01 -8.91
CA TRP A 431 -7.81 -18.09 -8.36
C TRP A 431 -8.46 -17.30 -9.50
N VAL A 432 -9.79 -17.29 -9.57
CA VAL A 432 -10.56 -16.60 -10.61
C VAL A 432 -11.02 -15.24 -10.11
N ALA A 433 -10.99 -14.23 -11.00
CA ALA A 433 -11.45 -12.88 -10.70
C ALA A 433 -12.95 -12.83 -10.41
N ALA A 434 -13.37 -11.90 -9.56
CA ALA A 434 -14.78 -11.65 -9.33
C ALA A 434 -15.45 -11.18 -10.63
N PRO A 435 -16.61 -11.72 -11.02
CA PRO A 435 -17.35 -11.18 -12.16
C PRO A 435 -17.81 -9.76 -11.88
N PHE A 436 -17.75 -8.89 -12.90
CA PHE A 436 -18.20 -7.50 -12.79
C PHE A 436 -19.71 -7.35 -12.58
N GLU A 437 -20.48 -8.42 -12.79
CA GLU A 437 -21.93 -8.50 -12.55
C GLU A 437 -22.28 -8.72 -11.07
N GLY A 438 -21.29 -8.95 -10.20
CA GLY A 438 -21.47 -9.23 -8.78
C GLY A 438 -21.37 -10.72 -8.44
N GLY A 439 -21.26 -11.05 -7.15
CA GLY A 439 -21.07 -12.42 -6.66
C GLY A 439 -19.76 -12.64 -5.87
N GLY A 440 -18.87 -11.64 -5.83
CA GLY A 440 -17.61 -11.71 -5.09
C GLY A 440 -16.56 -12.60 -5.77
N ILE A 441 -15.41 -12.75 -5.11
CA ILE A 441 -14.36 -13.65 -5.57
C ILE A 441 -14.79 -15.09 -5.25
N GLN A 442 -14.82 -15.95 -6.26
CA GLN A 442 -15.20 -17.36 -6.11
C GLN A 442 -14.12 -18.13 -5.34
N ASP A 443 -14.51 -19.18 -4.61
CA ASP A 443 -13.55 -20.08 -3.98
C ASP A 443 -12.73 -20.83 -5.04
N GLY A 444 -11.47 -21.12 -4.69
CA GLY A 444 -10.54 -21.87 -5.53
C GLY A 444 -10.46 -23.34 -5.11
N PRO A 445 -9.65 -24.15 -5.82
CA PRO A 445 -9.34 -25.53 -5.41
C PRO A 445 -8.77 -25.59 -3.98
N GLU A 446 -9.09 -26.63 -3.21
CA GLU A 446 -8.65 -26.70 -1.79
C GLU A 446 -7.12 -26.61 -1.64
N GLU A 447 -6.36 -27.17 -2.60
CA GLU A 447 -4.91 -27.14 -2.60
C GLU A 447 -4.35 -25.72 -2.77
N THR A 448 -5.13 -24.79 -3.35
CA THR A 448 -4.69 -23.41 -3.50
C THR A 448 -4.70 -22.65 -2.19
N TYR A 449 -5.43 -23.08 -1.15
CA TYR A 449 -5.40 -22.40 0.15
C TYR A 449 -4.14 -22.71 0.97
N THR A 450 -3.40 -23.76 0.58
CA THR A 450 -2.21 -24.25 1.32
C THR A 450 -0.90 -24.07 0.55
N CYS A 451 -0.92 -23.86 -0.77
CA CYS A 451 0.29 -23.95 -1.61
C CYS A 451 1.32 -22.82 -1.41
N GLN A 452 0.87 -21.63 -1.01
CA GLN A 452 1.69 -20.43 -0.80
C GLN A 452 2.57 -20.45 0.47
N PHE A 453 2.44 -21.46 1.35
CA PHE A 453 2.99 -21.38 2.72
C PHE A 453 3.83 -22.59 3.14
N ARG A 454 4.64 -23.13 2.23
CA ARG A 454 5.36 -24.40 2.45
C ARG A 454 6.49 -24.33 3.48
N ALA A 455 7.14 -23.18 3.64
CA ALA A 455 8.11 -22.94 4.71
C ALA A 455 8.30 -21.43 4.95
N PRO A 456 8.91 -21.03 6.10
CA PRO A 456 9.15 -19.63 6.41
C PRO A 456 9.90 -18.92 5.27
N SER A 457 9.30 -17.86 4.74
CA SER A 457 9.90 -16.98 3.75
C SER A 457 10.19 -15.63 4.40
N SER A 458 11.21 -14.94 3.92
CA SER A 458 11.42 -13.51 4.23
C SER A 458 10.87 -12.72 3.06
N GLY A 459 10.11 -11.65 3.28
CA GLY A 459 9.60 -10.78 2.24
C GLY A 459 8.08 -10.77 2.17
N ILE A 460 7.50 -11.25 1.08
CA ILE A 460 6.05 -11.19 0.83
C ILE A 460 5.41 -12.57 0.98
N LEU A 461 4.22 -12.59 1.59
CA LEU A 461 3.39 -13.76 1.87
C LEU A 461 2.10 -13.69 1.04
N TYR A 462 2.10 -14.25 -0.15
CA TYR A 462 0.92 -14.27 -1.03
C TYR A 462 -0.22 -15.09 -0.42
N THR A 463 -1.24 -14.44 0.12
CA THR A 463 -2.45 -15.07 0.69
C THR A 463 -3.55 -15.22 -0.38
N PRO A 464 -4.52 -16.12 -0.24
CA PRO A 464 -5.69 -16.19 -1.11
C PRO A 464 -6.39 -14.83 -1.29
N PRO A 465 -6.80 -14.43 -2.50
CA PRO A 465 -7.46 -13.13 -2.75
C PRO A 465 -8.80 -12.97 -2.03
N GLN A 466 -9.43 -14.05 -1.60
CA GLN A 466 -10.66 -14.05 -0.81
C GLN A 466 -10.40 -13.61 0.64
N TYR A 467 -9.16 -13.66 1.12
CA TYR A 467 -8.83 -13.37 2.52
C TYR A 467 -8.74 -11.88 2.78
N SER A 468 -8.11 -11.14 1.86
CA SER A 468 -7.96 -9.69 1.89
C SER A 468 -7.47 -9.19 0.53
N ASP A 469 -7.77 -7.92 0.24
CA ASP A 469 -7.13 -7.10 -0.78
C ASP A 469 -5.64 -6.84 -0.51
N HIS A 470 -5.19 -7.10 0.71
CA HIS A 470 -3.79 -7.15 1.10
C HIS A 470 -3.24 -8.57 1.21
N ILE A 471 -1.93 -8.68 1.04
CA ILE A 471 -1.14 -9.87 1.38
C ILE A 471 -0.10 -9.53 2.45
N GLY A 472 0.40 -10.54 3.16
CA GLY A 472 1.31 -10.34 4.28
C GLY A 472 2.75 -10.02 3.86
N VAL A 473 3.52 -9.52 4.81
CA VAL A 473 4.99 -9.41 4.74
C VAL A 473 5.61 -10.13 5.94
N SER A 474 6.86 -10.57 5.81
CA SER A 474 7.52 -11.35 6.86
C SER A 474 9.04 -11.16 6.94
N VAL A 475 9.59 -11.44 8.12
CA VAL A 475 11.03 -11.48 8.38
C VAL A 475 11.37 -12.64 9.30
N ILE A 476 12.52 -13.26 9.09
CA ILE A 476 13.10 -14.27 9.98
C ILE A 476 14.27 -13.60 10.70
N LEU A 477 14.28 -13.63 12.03
CA LEU A 477 15.29 -13.05 12.92
C LEU A 477 15.96 -14.11 13.81
#